data_AF-A0A5B1M1Y1-F1
#
_entry.id   AF-A0A5B1M1Y1-F1
#
_cell.length_a   1.000
_cell.length_b   1.000
_cell.length_c   1.000
_cell.angle_alpha   90.00
_cell.angle_beta   90.00
_cell.angle_gamma   90.00
#
_symmetry.space_group_name_H-M   'P 1'
#
loop_
_entity.id
_entity.type
_entity.pdbx_description
1 polymer ?
#
loop_
_entity_poly.entity_id
_entity_poly.type
_entity_poly.pdbx_seq_one_letter_code
_entity_poly.pdbx_strand_id
1 'polypeptide(L)'
;MADPRRTGDRLDTPRAVRRHLVRRPAYDTDAVGIFAERFARFMGTAKFLLWMSLFVVAWVLWNTLLGPEELRFDEYPLIFLTLMLSLQASYAAPLILLAQNRQEDRDRVLAAQDRDAATRAHADMEFLAREVASLRMAMGEVATRDYLRSELRSLLSELEEREDRDEGGASHGGRE
;
A
#
# COMPACT_ATOMS: atom_id res chain seq x y z
N MET A 1 -32.21 45.41 40.43
CA MET A 1 -31.17 45.50 39.38
C MET A 1 -30.25 44.31 39.57
N ALA A 2 -30.31 43.33 38.68
CA ALA A 2 -29.77 41.99 38.85
C ALA A 2 -28.44 41.77 38.09
N ASP A 3 -27.69 40.77 38.56
CA ASP A 3 -26.62 39.98 37.90
C ASP A 3 -25.14 40.32 38.25
N PRO A 4 -24.59 39.73 39.33
CA PRO A 4 -23.16 39.46 39.43
C PRO A 4 -22.85 38.11 38.77
N ARG A 5 -22.39 38.17 37.52
CA ARG A 5 -21.98 37.01 36.73
C ARG A 5 -20.87 36.23 37.43
N ARG A 6 -21.21 35.01 37.83
CA ARG A 6 -20.27 33.91 38.10
C ARG A 6 -19.42 33.71 36.85
N THR A 7 -18.15 34.08 36.90
CA THR A 7 -17.17 33.59 35.92
C THR A 7 -16.79 32.19 36.35
N GLY A 8 -17.55 31.21 35.86
CA GLY A 8 -17.19 29.80 35.94
C GLY A 8 -15.90 29.58 35.18
N ASP A 9 -14.89 29.09 35.89
CA ASP A 9 -13.70 28.47 35.35
C ASP A 9 -14.14 27.43 34.32
N ARG A 10 -13.80 27.65 33.04
CA ARG A 10 -14.22 26.78 31.93
C ARG A 10 -13.42 25.48 32.03
N LEU A 11 -14.08 24.46 32.60
CA LEU A 11 -13.59 23.09 32.77
C LEU A 11 -13.43 22.30 31.45
N ASP A 12 -13.73 22.92 30.30
CA ASP A 12 -13.75 22.25 28.99
C ASP A 12 -12.40 22.20 28.27
N THR A 13 -11.32 22.67 28.90
CA THR A 13 -9.98 22.54 28.31
C THR A 13 -9.31 21.32 28.94
N PRO A 14 -9.15 20.18 28.22
CA PRO A 14 -8.40 19.06 28.76
C PRO A 14 -6.97 19.56 29.01
N ARG A 15 -6.65 19.74 30.29
CA ARG A 15 -5.33 20.13 30.76
C ARG A 15 -4.38 19.01 30.35
N ALA A 16 -3.65 19.21 29.26
CA ALA A 16 -2.65 18.27 28.80
C ALA A 16 -1.60 18.12 29.91
N VAL A 17 -1.72 17.04 30.68
CA VAL A 17 -0.77 16.66 31.71
C VAL A 17 0.51 16.31 30.98
N ARG A 18 1.38 17.30 30.84
CA ARG A 18 2.72 17.18 30.25
C ARG A 18 3.57 16.35 31.22
N ARG A 19 3.40 15.02 31.17
CA ARG A 19 4.27 14.04 31.84
C ARG A 19 5.63 14.04 31.14
N HIS A 20 6.44 15.05 31.43
CA HIS A 20 7.87 15.02 31.15
C HIS A 20 8.55 14.34 32.33
N LEU A 21 8.67 13.01 32.34
CA LEU A 21 9.46 12.34 33.40
C LEU A 21 10.05 10.97 33.02
N VAL A 22 10.17 10.66 31.72
CA VAL A 22 11.11 9.61 31.29
C VAL A 22 11.78 10.08 30.00
N ARG A 23 12.91 10.75 30.13
CA ARG A 23 13.88 10.87 29.04
C ARG A 23 14.44 9.46 28.85
N ARG A 24 13.72 8.61 28.10
CA ARG A 24 14.29 7.36 27.62
C ARG A 24 15.59 7.75 26.92
N PRO A 25 16.73 7.12 27.21
CA PRO A 25 17.88 7.30 26.37
C PRO A 25 17.42 6.89 24.98
N ALA A 26 17.31 7.85 24.07
CA ALA A 26 17.18 7.59 22.66
C ALA A 26 18.53 6.99 22.27
N TYR A 27 18.70 5.69 22.55
CA TYR A 27 19.71 4.91 21.88
C TYR A 27 19.48 5.16 20.40
N ASP A 28 20.54 5.60 19.72
CA ASP A 28 20.53 5.97 18.31
C ASP A 28 20.27 4.70 17.47
N THR A 29 19.00 4.26 17.54
CA THR A 29 18.43 3.11 16.88
C THR A 29 18.51 3.33 15.37
N ASP A 30 18.54 4.59 14.95
CA ASP A 30 18.71 5.03 13.58
C ASP A 30 20.14 4.72 13.09
N ALA A 31 21.18 5.03 13.87
CA ALA A 31 22.57 4.70 13.49
C ALA A 31 22.80 3.18 13.35
N VAL A 32 22.36 2.37 14.34
CA VAL A 32 22.49 0.92 14.26
C VAL A 32 21.59 0.32 13.18
N GLY A 33 20.42 0.92 12.92
CA GLY A 33 19.48 0.48 11.90
C GLY A 33 19.93 0.78 10.46
N ILE A 34 20.63 1.91 10.25
CA ILE A 34 21.28 2.25 8.96
C ILE A 34 22.46 1.30 8.71
N PHE A 35 23.27 1.04 9.74
CA PHE A 35 24.38 0.08 9.65
C PHE A 35 23.87 -1.33 9.33
N ALA A 36 22.85 -1.80 10.05
CA ALA A 36 22.25 -3.12 9.85
C ALA A 36 21.63 -3.25 8.44
N GLU A 37 20.96 -2.23 7.92
CA GLU A 37 20.44 -2.24 6.54
C GLU A 37 21.56 -2.30 5.49
N ARG A 38 22.66 -1.57 5.69
CA ARG A 38 23.80 -1.63 4.77
C ARG A 38 24.49 -2.99 4.84
N PHE A 39 24.63 -3.54 6.04
CA PHE A 39 25.21 -4.86 6.28
C PHE A 39 24.37 -5.99 5.67
N ALA A 40 23.03 -5.93 5.83
CA ALA A 40 22.11 -6.88 5.21
C ALA A 40 22.18 -6.85 3.67
N ARG A 41 22.22 -5.65 3.06
CA ARG A 41 22.41 -5.50 1.61
C ARG A 41 23.76 -6.06 1.14
N PHE A 42 24.81 -5.85 1.93
CA PHE A 42 26.14 -6.36 1.63
C PHE A 42 26.20 -7.90 1.70
N MET A 43 25.63 -8.50 2.75
CA MET A 43 25.60 -9.95 2.94
C MET A 43 24.74 -10.68 1.89
N GLY A 44 23.69 -10.03 1.37
CA GLY A 44 22.85 -10.58 0.30
C GLY A 44 23.48 -10.56 -1.10
N THR A 45 24.69 -10.03 -1.26
CA THR A 45 25.37 -9.91 -2.56
C THR A 45 26.28 -11.13 -2.82
N ALA A 46 26.23 -11.71 -4.03
CA ALA A 46 27.09 -12.84 -4.43
C ALA A 46 28.61 -12.55 -4.29
N LYS A 47 29.01 -11.28 -4.40
CA LYS A 47 30.39 -10.83 -4.19
C LYS A 47 30.90 -11.08 -2.76
N PHE A 48 30.04 -10.99 -1.74
CA PHE A 48 30.44 -11.23 -0.35
C PHE A 48 30.85 -12.68 -0.14
N LEU A 49 30.03 -13.62 -0.65
CA LEU A 49 30.32 -15.05 -0.59
C LEU A 49 31.65 -15.37 -1.27
N LEU A 50 31.92 -14.79 -2.44
CA LEU A 50 33.18 -15.01 -3.15
C LEU A 50 34.40 -14.53 -2.34
N TRP A 51 34.35 -13.33 -1.76
CA TRP A 51 35.42 -12.81 -0.91
C TRP A 51 35.62 -13.63 0.35
N MET A 52 34.54 -14.07 1.01
CA MET A 52 34.60 -14.93 2.19
C MET A 52 35.19 -16.30 1.86
N SER A 53 34.80 -16.92 0.75
CA SER A 53 35.38 -18.18 0.29
C SER A 53 36.87 -18.02 -0.03
N LEU A 54 37.25 -16.94 -0.70
CA LEU A 54 38.65 -16.65 -0.99
C LEU A 54 39.47 -16.46 0.30
N PHE A 55 38.92 -15.76 1.29
CA PHE A 55 39.55 -15.59 2.60
C PHE A 55 39.76 -16.94 3.30
N VAL A 56 38.74 -17.79 3.36
CA VAL A 56 38.84 -19.12 3.97
C VAL A 56 39.88 -19.97 3.24
N VAL A 57 39.84 -20.02 1.91
CA VAL A 57 40.81 -20.77 1.10
C VAL A 57 42.22 -20.23 1.33
N ALA A 58 42.42 -18.92 1.28
CA ALA A 58 43.73 -18.30 1.52
C ALA A 58 44.26 -18.62 2.93
N TRP A 59 43.40 -18.58 3.95
CA TRP A 59 43.75 -18.91 5.32
C TRP A 59 44.20 -20.37 5.48
N VAL A 60 43.42 -21.29 4.90
CA VAL A 60 43.73 -22.72 4.90
C VAL A 60 45.04 -22.95 4.17
N LEU A 61 45.20 -22.43 2.95
CA LEU A 61 46.42 -22.60 2.14
C LEU A 61 47.65 -22.04 2.85
N TRP A 62 47.54 -20.87 3.48
CA TRP A 62 48.62 -20.27 4.26
C TRP A 62 49.04 -21.15 5.44
N ASN A 63 48.08 -21.58 6.26
CA ASN A 63 48.39 -22.35 7.47
C ASN A 63 48.67 -23.85 7.19
N THR A 64 48.33 -24.38 6.01
CA THR A 64 48.51 -25.81 5.68
C THR A 64 49.66 -26.10 4.72
N LEU A 65 49.90 -25.24 3.72
CA LEU A 65 50.79 -25.57 2.58
C LEU A 65 51.86 -24.50 2.30
N LEU A 66 51.55 -23.21 2.46
CA LEU A 66 52.41 -22.11 2.01
C LEU A 66 53.24 -21.47 3.12
N GLY A 67 52.81 -21.56 4.38
CA GLY A 67 53.48 -20.95 5.53
C GLY A 67 54.69 -21.76 6.00
N PRO A 68 55.84 -21.12 6.27
CA PRO A 68 56.95 -21.74 7.00
C PRO A 68 56.47 -22.27 8.35
N GLU A 69 56.99 -23.40 8.84
CA GLU A 69 56.54 -24.03 10.10
C GLU A 69 56.52 -23.07 11.30
N GLU A 70 57.43 -22.10 11.33
CA GLU A 70 57.52 -21.08 12.39
C GLU A 70 56.44 -19.98 12.33
N LEU A 71 55.78 -19.78 11.18
CA LEU A 71 54.75 -18.75 10.95
C LEU A 71 53.33 -19.32 10.83
N ARG A 72 53.16 -20.64 11.01
CA ARG A 72 51.87 -21.32 11.05
C ARG A 72 51.28 -21.17 12.45
N PHE A 73 50.41 -20.18 12.60
CA PHE A 73 49.77 -19.90 13.89
C PHE A 73 48.48 -20.71 14.10
N ASP A 74 47.91 -21.29 13.04
CA ASP A 74 46.66 -22.07 13.08
C ASP A 74 46.87 -23.44 12.41
N GLU A 75 47.60 -24.35 13.05
CA GLU A 75 47.81 -25.72 12.53
C GLU A 75 46.53 -26.57 12.56
N TYR A 76 46.50 -27.64 11.75
CA TYR A 76 45.38 -28.58 11.70
C TYR A 76 45.07 -29.09 13.12
N PRO A 77 43.85 -28.87 13.65
CA PRO A 77 42.56 -28.78 12.95
C PRO A 77 41.98 -27.36 12.71
N LEU A 78 42.79 -26.30 12.63
CA LEU A 78 42.36 -24.91 12.35
C LEU A 78 41.42 -24.33 13.43
N ILE A 79 41.86 -24.37 14.69
CA ILE A 79 41.04 -23.96 15.82
C ILE A 79 40.72 -22.46 15.76
N PHE A 80 41.66 -21.61 15.31
CA PHE A 80 41.44 -20.16 15.26
C PHE A 80 40.45 -19.78 14.18
N LEU A 81 40.55 -20.38 12.99
CA LEU A 81 39.55 -20.21 11.93
C LEU A 81 38.16 -20.58 12.45
N THR A 82 38.05 -21.72 13.13
CA THR A 82 36.78 -22.21 13.68
C THR A 82 36.21 -21.26 14.73
N LEU A 83 37.04 -20.81 15.67
CA LEU A 83 36.64 -19.85 16.70
C LEU A 83 36.16 -18.54 16.08
N MET A 84 36.89 -18.01 15.09
CA MET A 84 36.53 -16.78 14.39
C MET A 84 35.20 -16.92 13.64
N LEU A 85 34.99 -18.03 12.91
CA LEU A 85 33.72 -18.29 12.20
C LEU A 85 32.55 -18.46 13.18
N SER A 86 32.76 -19.12 14.32
CA SER A 86 31.73 -19.26 15.36
C SER A 86 31.33 -17.92 15.98
N LEU A 87 32.31 -17.05 16.25
CA LEU A 87 32.08 -15.69 16.74
C LEU A 87 31.36 -14.84 15.70
N GLN A 88 31.77 -14.94 14.43
CA GLN A 88 31.13 -14.25 13.31
C GLN A 88 29.64 -14.61 13.24
N ALA A 89 29.29 -15.90 13.31
CA ALA A 89 27.91 -16.36 13.30
C ALA A 89 27.12 -15.84 14.51
N SER A 90 27.73 -15.88 15.71
CA SER A 90 27.10 -15.41 16.96
C SER A 90 26.76 -13.92 16.93
N TYR A 91 27.65 -13.07 16.39
CA TYR A 91 27.39 -11.63 16.29
C TYR A 91 26.51 -11.25 15.09
N ALA A 92 26.45 -12.09 14.05
CA ALA A 92 25.55 -11.86 12.92
C ALA A 92 24.08 -11.94 13.33
N ALA A 93 23.70 -12.90 14.20
CA ALA A 93 22.31 -13.09 14.64
C ALA A 93 21.65 -11.82 15.22
N PRO A 94 22.23 -11.13 16.23
CA PRO A 94 21.62 -9.91 16.75
C PRO A 94 21.58 -8.77 15.72
N LEU A 95 22.61 -8.63 14.88
CA LEU A 95 22.59 -7.63 13.81
C LEU A 95 21.49 -7.88 12.77
N ILE A 96 21.27 -9.14 12.42
CA ILE A 96 20.19 -9.56 11.51
C ILE A 96 18.83 -9.23 12.15
N LEU A 97 18.64 -9.50 13.45
CA LEU A 97 17.41 -9.15 14.16
C LEU A 97 17.14 -7.63 14.13
N LEU A 98 18.18 -6.80 14.30
CA LEU A 98 18.04 -5.35 14.17
C LEU A 98 17.65 -4.92 12.74
N ALA A 99 18.23 -5.56 11.72
CA ALA A 99 17.85 -5.30 10.33
C ALA A 99 16.40 -5.73 10.05
N GLN A 100 15.97 -6.88 10.59
CA GLN A 100 14.64 -7.45 10.41
C GLN A 100 13.55 -6.59 11.04
N ASN A 101 13.72 -6.15 12.29
CA ASN A 101 12.75 -5.28 12.98
C ASN A 101 12.40 -4.04 12.14
N ARG A 102 13.39 -3.47 11.44
CA ARG A 102 13.16 -2.28 10.62
C ARG A 102 12.52 -2.57 9.26
N GLN A 103 12.77 -3.73 8.68
CA GLN A 103 12.02 -4.15 7.49
C GLN A 103 10.56 -4.42 7.86
N GLU A 104 10.31 -5.11 8.98
CA GLU A 104 8.96 -5.39 9.47
C GLU A 104 8.16 -4.11 9.75
N ASP A 105 8.79 -3.07 10.28
CA ASP A 105 8.13 -1.78 10.50
C ASP A 105 7.71 -1.10 9.17
N ARG A 106 8.55 -1.16 8.14
CA ARG A 106 8.19 -0.66 6.79
C ARG A 106 7.08 -1.49 6.17
N ASP A 107 7.20 -2.81 6.24
CA ASP A 107 6.21 -3.74 5.70
C ASP A 107 4.86 -3.56 6.38
N ARG A 108 4.85 -3.26 7.70
CA ARG A 108 3.63 -2.93 8.44
C ARG A 108 2.97 -1.65 7.92
N VAL A 109 3.74 -0.60 7.64
CA VAL A 109 3.21 0.66 7.09
C VAL A 109 2.64 0.43 5.69
N LEU A 110 3.37 -0.27 4.82
CA LEU A 110 2.90 -0.60 3.48
C LEU A 110 1.61 -1.44 3.52
N ALA A 111 1.56 -2.44 4.40
CA ALA A 111 0.36 -3.26 4.58
C ALA A 111 -0.83 -2.46 5.14
N ALA A 112 -0.61 -1.46 5.98
CA ALA A 112 -1.68 -0.59 6.46
C ALA A 112 -2.23 0.29 5.32
N GLN A 113 -1.35 0.88 4.52
CA GLN A 113 -1.73 1.68 3.35
C GLN A 113 -2.50 0.87 2.31
N ASP A 114 -2.07 -0.37 2.06
CA ASP A 114 -2.74 -1.29 1.15
C ASP A 114 -4.17 -1.63 1.62
N ARG A 115 -4.36 -1.89 2.92
CA ARG A 115 -5.71 -2.09 3.49
C ARG A 115 -6.61 -0.87 3.33
N ASP A 116 -6.08 0.33 3.55
CA ASP A 116 -6.84 1.58 3.38
C ASP A 116 -7.20 1.84 1.91
N ALA A 117 -6.30 1.49 0.99
CA ALA A 117 -6.56 1.57 -0.45
C ALA A 117 -7.61 0.55 -0.89
N ALA A 118 -7.52 -0.69 -0.41
CA ALA A 118 -8.49 -1.75 -0.69
C ALA A 118 -9.90 -1.39 -0.17
N THR A 119 -9.98 -0.79 1.02
CA THR A 119 -11.26 -0.34 1.59
C THR A 119 -11.88 0.75 0.73
N ARG A 120 -11.09 1.72 0.27
CA ARG A 120 -11.56 2.78 -0.65
C ARG A 120 -12.00 2.21 -1.99
N ALA A 121 -11.22 1.30 -2.57
CA ALA A 121 -11.59 0.64 -3.82
C ALA A 121 -12.90 -0.14 -3.69
N HIS A 122 -13.15 -0.79 -2.56
CA HIS A 122 -14.41 -1.47 -2.29
C HIS A 122 -15.59 -0.50 -2.25
N ALA A 123 -15.44 0.65 -1.58
CA ALA A 123 -16.47 1.69 -1.53
C ALA A 123 -16.74 2.31 -2.92
N ASP A 124 -15.69 2.56 -3.71
CA ASP A 124 -15.82 3.07 -5.07
C ASP A 124 -16.54 2.07 -5.99
N MET A 125 -16.23 0.78 -5.87
CA MET A 125 -16.95 -0.27 -6.60
C MET A 125 -18.43 -0.34 -6.20
N GLU A 126 -18.75 -0.23 -4.91
CA GLU A 126 -20.15 -0.18 -4.45
C GLU A 126 -20.88 1.05 -4.98
N PHE A 127 -20.23 2.20 -4.98
CA PHE A 127 -20.77 3.43 -5.54
C PHE A 127 -21.06 3.27 -7.04
N LEU A 128 -20.07 2.82 -7.81
CA LEU A 128 -20.23 2.57 -9.25
C LEU A 128 -21.31 1.52 -9.52
N ALA A 129 -21.41 0.46 -8.72
CA ALA A 129 -22.47 -0.54 -8.87
C ALA A 129 -23.88 0.06 -8.66
N ARG A 130 -24.03 0.97 -7.67
CA ARG A 130 -25.29 1.69 -7.44
C ARG A 130 -25.61 2.65 -8.58
N GLU A 131 -24.62 3.38 -9.08
CA GLU A 131 -24.78 4.28 -10.24
C GLU A 131 -25.13 3.50 -11.53
N VAL A 132 -24.52 2.34 -11.76
CA VAL A 132 -24.88 1.48 -12.90
C VAL A 132 -26.30 0.94 -12.74
N ALA A 133 -26.71 0.58 -11.52
CA ALA A 133 -28.07 0.12 -11.26
C ALA A 133 -29.11 1.23 -11.48
N SER A 134 -28.85 2.46 -11.01
CA SER A 134 -29.73 3.61 -11.22
C SER A 134 -29.81 3.99 -12.71
N LEU A 135 -28.67 4.00 -13.41
CA LEU A 135 -28.62 4.22 -14.86
C LEU A 135 -29.41 3.16 -15.63
N ARG A 136 -29.29 1.89 -15.23
CA ARG A 136 -30.06 0.78 -15.83
C ARG A 136 -31.57 0.95 -15.61
N MET A 137 -32.01 1.37 -14.43
CA MET A 137 -33.43 1.63 -14.15
C MET A 137 -33.96 2.79 -14.99
N ALA A 138 -33.23 3.91 -15.03
CA ALA A 138 -33.59 5.07 -15.86
C ALA A 138 -33.67 4.74 -17.36
N MET A 139 -32.70 3.97 -17.88
CA MET A 139 -32.73 3.45 -19.26
C MET A 139 -33.89 2.47 -19.48
N GLY A 140 -34.19 1.63 -18.49
CA GLY A 140 -35.30 0.67 -18.54
C GLY A 140 -36.66 1.34 -18.69
N GLU A 141 -36.88 2.49 -18.05
CA GLU A 141 -38.12 3.27 -18.19
C GLU A 141 -38.27 3.86 -19.60
N VAL A 142 -37.20 4.43 -20.16
CA VAL A 142 -37.22 5.07 -21.49
C VAL A 142 -37.27 4.05 -22.64
N ALA A 143 -36.77 2.83 -22.43
CA ALA A 143 -36.75 1.77 -23.44
C ALA A 143 -37.90 0.76 -23.31
N THR A 144 -38.98 1.10 -22.62
CA THR A 144 -40.13 0.18 -22.54
C THR A 144 -40.77 0.07 -23.93
N ARG A 145 -40.89 -1.15 -24.46
CA ARG A 145 -41.53 -1.44 -25.76
C ARG A 145 -42.86 -0.71 -25.92
N ASP A 146 -43.62 -0.56 -24.84
CA ASP A 146 -44.93 0.08 -24.87
C ASP A 146 -44.84 1.61 -25.04
N TYR A 147 -43.81 2.28 -24.50
CA TYR A 147 -43.55 3.70 -24.74
C TYR A 147 -43.10 3.96 -26.18
N LEU A 148 -42.12 3.18 -26.66
CA LEU A 148 -41.70 3.21 -28.07
C LEU A 148 -42.87 2.94 -29.03
N ARG A 149 -43.76 2.01 -28.65
CA ARG A 149 -44.94 1.67 -29.45
C ARG A 149 -46.01 2.76 -29.39
N SER A 150 -46.24 3.38 -28.24
CA SER A 150 -47.18 4.50 -28.14
C SER A 150 -46.69 5.70 -28.92
N GLU A 151 -45.38 5.99 -28.88
CA GLU A 151 -44.81 7.13 -29.60
C GLU A 151 -44.80 6.92 -31.11
N LEU A 152 -44.44 5.72 -31.58
CA LEU A 152 -44.58 5.35 -33.00
C LEU A 152 -46.03 5.45 -33.47
N ARG A 153 -46.99 5.05 -32.63
CA ARG A 153 -48.42 5.10 -32.98
C ARG A 153 -48.98 6.54 -32.95
N SER A 154 -48.51 7.36 -32.02
CA SER A 154 -48.81 8.80 -31.95
C SER A 154 -48.30 9.53 -33.20
N LEU A 155 -47.04 9.30 -33.58
CA LEU A 155 -46.46 9.87 -34.80
C LEU A 155 -47.17 9.39 -36.06
N LEU A 156 -47.59 8.12 -36.11
CA LEU A 156 -48.35 7.58 -37.24
C LEU A 156 -49.73 8.26 -37.35
N SER A 157 -50.47 8.41 -36.24
CA SER A 157 -51.78 9.07 -36.29
C SER A 157 -51.65 10.55 -36.66
N GLU A 158 -50.58 11.22 -36.22
CA GLU A 158 -50.33 12.61 -36.59
C GLU A 158 -50.06 12.79 -38.08
N LEU A 159 -49.47 11.78 -38.74
CA LEU A 159 -49.27 11.75 -40.19
C LEU A 159 -50.58 11.46 -40.94
N GLU A 160 -51.37 10.48 -40.49
CA GLU A 160 -52.70 10.19 -41.07
C GLU A 160 -53.63 11.42 -40.99
N GLU A 161 -53.65 12.11 -39.85
CA GLU A 161 -54.49 13.30 -39.67
C GLU A 161 -54.05 14.49 -40.55
N ARG A 162 -52.77 14.54 -40.95
CA ARG A 162 -52.28 15.51 -41.94
C ARG A 162 -52.71 15.13 -43.35
N GLU A 163 -52.64 13.85 -43.69
CA GLU A 163 -53.06 13.32 -45.00
C GLU A 163 -54.58 13.52 -45.21
N ASP A 164 -55.40 13.23 -44.20
CA ASP A 164 -56.85 13.47 -44.22
C ASP A 164 -57.21 14.96 -44.36
N ARG A 165 -56.42 15.88 -43.78
CA ARG A 165 -56.62 17.32 -43.99
C ARG A 165 -56.29 17.75 -45.42
N ASP A 166 -55.25 17.17 -46.01
CA ASP A 166 -54.87 17.47 -47.38
C ASP A 166 -55.89 16.89 -48.39
N GLU A 167 -56.46 15.70 -48.13
CA GLU A 167 -57.54 15.11 -48.95
C GLU A 167 -58.89 15.81 -48.76
N GLY A 168 -59.25 16.18 -47.52
CA GLY A 168 -60.48 16.91 -47.20
C GLY A 168 -60.52 18.32 -47.79
N GLY A 169 -59.37 18.97 -47.91
CA GLY A 169 -59.23 20.25 -48.61
C GLY A 169 -59.46 20.14 -50.12
N ALA A 170 -59.12 19.01 -50.74
CA ALA A 170 -59.31 18.79 -52.18
C ALA A 170 -60.77 18.52 -52.57
N SER A 171 -61.57 17.92 -51.68
CA SER A 171 -62.99 17.58 -51.94
C SER A 171 -63.93 18.79 -51.90
N HIS A 172 -63.57 19.88 -51.22
CA HIS A 172 -64.42 21.09 -51.13
C HIS A 172 -64.28 22.05 -52.34
N GLY A 173 -63.34 21.79 -53.27
CA GLY A 173 -63.13 22.62 -54.46
C GLY A 173 -63.84 22.15 -55.74
N GLY A 174 -64.66 21.08 -55.69
CA GLY A 174 -65.16 20.37 -56.87
C GLY A 174 -66.67 20.44 -57.15
N ARG A 175 -67.42 21.36 -56.54
CA ARG A 175 -68.84 21.57 -56.85
C ARG A 175 -69.09 23.02 -57.29
N GLU A 176 -68.84 23.28 -58.57
CA GLU A 176 -69.40 24.40 -59.33
C GLU A 176 -70.14 23.87 -60.56
#